data_AF-A0A0B4HN47-F1
#
_entry.id   AF-A0A0B4HN47-F1
#
_cell.length_a   1.000
_cell.length_b   1.000
_cell.length_c   1.000
_cell.angle_alpha   90.00
_cell.angle_beta   90.00
_cell.angle_gamma   90.00
#
_symmetry.space_group_name_H-M   'P 1'
#
loop_
_entity.id
_entity.type
_entity.pdbx_description
1 polymer ?
#
loop_
_entity_poly.entity_id
_entity_poly.type
_entity_poly.pdbx_seq_one_letter_code
_entity_poly.pdbx_strand_id
1 'polypeptide(L)'
;MGKDPTYTAKLEDDIWGLGNDAYAGVLDVYHQLHCLNSLRQIAYGAYYNASTVNPKVARLPEIHVNHCVDILMQALQCSGNVNIITLDWVETQTYPFPDMSVNRQCVNFERLTAWRKENTIDMDKYVQVMKKPKGIRGRPMADQFYAYHNLDSPNHLHGANLDQDFNV
;
A
#
# COMPACT_ATOMS: atom_id res chain seq x y z
N MET A 1 -24.73 4.23 8.73
CA MET A 1 -23.59 4.84 8.00
C MET A 1 -23.42 6.34 8.23
N GLY A 2 -24.42 7.05 8.80
CA GLY A 2 -24.30 8.50 9.04
C GLY A 2 -24.29 9.32 7.75
N LYS A 3 -24.95 8.81 6.70
CA LYS A 3 -25.06 9.40 5.37
C LYS A 3 -26.48 9.91 5.16
N ASP A 4 -26.63 10.94 4.33
CA ASP A 4 -27.92 11.50 3.96
C ASP A 4 -28.49 10.74 2.74
N PRO A 5 -29.58 9.98 2.91
CA PRO A 5 -30.13 9.14 1.84
C PRO A 5 -30.74 9.95 0.69
N THR A 6 -30.91 11.27 0.83
CA THR A 6 -31.44 12.12 -0.25
C THR A 6 -30.40 12.39 -1.34
N TYR A 7 -29.11 12.31 -1.00
CA TYR A 7 -28.01 12.44 -1.97
C TYR A 7 -27.50 11.09 -2.43
N THR A 8 -27.61 10.04 -1.60
CA THR A 8 -27.10 8.71 -1.95
C THR A 8 -27.89 8.05 -3.06
N ALA A 9 -27.18 7.49 -4.04
CA ALA A 9 -27.72 6.79 -5.19
C ALA A 9 -28.49 5.55 -4.75
N LYS A 10 -29.82 5.68 -4.80
CA LYS A 10 -30.76 4.59 -4.60
C LYS A 10 -30.80 3.70 -5.85
N LEU A 11 -30.89 2.40 -5.61
CA LEU A 11 -31.07 1.40 -6.65
C LEU A 11 -32.56 1.07 -6.75
N GLU A 12 -33.19 1.46 -7.86
CA GLU A 12 -34.62 1.25 -8.08
C GLU A 12 -34.96 -0.24 -8.16
N ASP A 13 -35.99 -0.65 -7.42
CA ASP A 13 -36.34 -2.06 -7.24
C ASP A 13 -36.84 -2.72 -8.53
N ASP A 14 -37.51 -1.97 -9.39
CA ASP A 14 -38.01 -2.46 -10.69
C ASP A 14 -36.87 -2.78 -11.69
N ILE A 15 -35.70 -2.16 -11.52
CA ILE A 15 -34.49 -2.41 -12.33
C ILE A 15 -33.60 -3.47 -11.68
N TRP A 16 -33.37 -3.38 -10.36
CA TRP A 16 -32.33 -4.15 -9.68
C TRP A 16 -32.84 -5.32 -8.83
N GLY A 17 -34.12 -5.31 -8.42
CA GLY A 17 -34.75 -6.38 -7.63
C GLY A 17 -34.15 -6.57 -6.24
N LEU A 18 -33.64 -5.50 -5.62
CA LEU A 18 -32.95 -5.51 -4.31
C LEU A 18 -33.80 -4.98 -3.15
N GLY A 19 -35.06 -4.64 -3.42
CA GLY A 19 -36.00 -4.01 -2.49
C GLY A 19 -35.98 -2.48 -2.56
N ASN A 20 -37.03 -1.87 -1.98
CA ASN A 20 -37.26 -0.43 -2.00
C ASN A 20 -36.27 0.42 -1.16
N ASP A 21 -35.27 -0.19 -0.53
CA ASP A 21 -34.31 0.48 0.35
C ASP A 21 -32.86 0.06 0.03
N ALA A 22 -32.58 -0.17 -1.26
CA ALA A 22 -31.27 -0.54 -1.76
C ALA A 22 -30.49 0.70 -2.23
N TYR A 23 -29.21 0.78 -1.85
CA TYR A 23 -28.33 1.89 -2.20
C TYR A 23 -26.99 1.38 -2.72
N ALA A 24 -26.41 2.11 -3.68
CA ALA A 24 -25.11 1.77 -4.23
C ALA A 24 -23.99 2.07 -3.22
N GLY A 25 -23.05 1.12 -3.09
CA GLY A 25 -21.90 1.27 -2.23
C GLY A 25 -20.72 0.40 -2.64
N VAL A 26 -19.53 0.79 -2.18
CA VAL A 26 -18.25 0.12 -2.45
C VAL A 26 -17.51 -0.05 -1.14
N LEU A 27 -16.81 -1.17 -0.95
CA LEU A 27 -15.96 -1.32 0.24
C LEU A 27 -14.74 -0.39 0.13
N ASP A 28 -14.48 0.35 1.21
CA ASP A 28 -13.40 1.35 1.32
C ASP A 28 -12.02 0.74 1.03
N VAL A 29 -11.79 -0.51 1.40
CA VAL A 29 -10.53 -1.22 1.11
C VAL A 29 -10.21 -1.28 -0.39
N TYR A 30 -11.20 -1.49 -1.27
CA TYR A 30 -10.94 -1.54 -2.72
C TYR A 30 -10.61 -0.16 -3.27
N HIS A 31 -11.20 0.90 -2.72
CA HIS A 31 -10.84 2.26 -3.09
C HIS A 31 -9.41 2.59 -2.66
N GLN A 32 -9.01 2.21 -1.44
CA GLN A 32 -7.65 2.40 -0.93
C GLN A 32 -6.61 1.65 -1.79
N LEU A 33 -6.91 0.41 -2.18
CA LEU A 33 -6.05 -0.36 -3.09
C LEU A 33 -5.95 0.27 -4.48
N HIS A 34 -7.06 0.78 -5.03
CA HIS A 34 -7.05 1.53 -6.29
C HIS A 34 -6.15 2.78 -6.19
N CYS A 35 -6.30 3.58 -5.13
CA CYS A 35 -5.47 4.76 -4.90
C CYS A 35 -3.99 4.41 -4.76
N LEU A 36 -3.66 3.36 -4.01
CA LEU A 36 -2.29 2.90 -3.84
C LEU A 36 -1.67 2.49 -5.19
N ASN A 37 -2.41 1.76 -6.04
CA ASN A 37 -1.93 1.42 -7.38
C ASN A 37 -1.79 2.65 -8.28
N SER A 38 -2.69 3.62 -8.18
CA SER A 38 -2.59 4.89 -8.93
C SER A 38 -1.34 5.68 -8.50
N LEU A 39 -1.06 5.79 -7.20
CA LEU A 39 0.16 6.42 -6.68
C LEU A 39 1.42 5.70 -7.17
N ARG A 40 1.42 4.37 -7.15
CA ARG A 40 2.50 3.55 -7.73
C ARG A 40 2.72 3.89 -9.20
N GLN A 41 1.67 3.91 -10.02
CA GLN A 41 1.77 4.25 -11.43
C GLN A 41 2.31 5.65 -11.68
N ILE A 42 1.90 6.65 -10.87
CA ILE A 42 2.41 8.02 -10.93
C ILE A 42 3.91 8.07 -10.58
N ALA A 43 4.31 7.38 -9.50
CA ALA A 43 5.71 7.31 -9.07
C ALA A 43 6.62 6.73 -10.17
N TYR A 44 6.07 5.86 -11.00
CA TYR A 44 6.72 5.23 -12.15
C TYR A 44 6.24 5.78 -13.49
N GLY A 45 5.67 6.98 -13.56
CA GLY A 45 5.02 7.48 -14.77
C GLY A 45 5.94 7.50 -16.00
N ALA A 46 7.24 7.74 -15.81
CA ALA A 46 8.24 7.64 -16.88
C ALA A 46 8.55 6.18 -17.27
N TYR A 47 8.54 5.23 -16.33
CA TYR A 47 8.76 3.81 -16.58
C TYR A 47 7.60 3.18 -17.37
N TYR A 48 6.35 3.57 -17.08
CA TYR A 48 5.18 3.12 -17.85
C TYR A 48 5.04 3.78 -19.23
N ASN A 49 5.63 4.97 -19.42
CA ASN A 49 5.63 5.69 -20.70
C ASN A 49 6.91 5.50 -21.53
N ALA A 50 7.93 4.81 -21.01
CA ALA A 50 9.20 4.59 -21.71
C ALA A 50 9.39 3.12 -22.10
N SER A 51 9.45 2.87 -23.40
CA SER A 51 9.76 1.56 -24.00
C SER A 51 11.24 1.12 -23.83
N THR A 52 12.03 1.77 -22.97
CA THR A 52 13.51 1.69 -22.98
C THR A 52 14.19 1.61 -21.62
N VAL A 53 13.48 1.39 -20.52
CA VAL A 53 14.17 1.18 -19.22
C VAL A 53 14.86 -0.18 -19.23
N ASN A 54 16.19 -0.18 -19.18
CA ASN A 54 16.99 -1.40 -19.10
C ASN A 54 16.59 -2.18 -17.83
N PRO A 55 15.99 -3.38 -17.95
CA PRO A 55 15.48 -4.14 -16.80
C PRO A 55 16.58 -4.59 -15.82
N LYS A 56 17.86 -4.43 -16.17
CA LYS A 56 19.00 -4.76 -15.30
C LYS A 56 19.40 -3.63 -14.33
N VAL A 57 18.73 -2.47 -14.37
CA VAL A 57 19.10 -1.31 -13.54
C VAL A 57 17.90 -0.79 -12.76
N ALA A 58 17.30 -1.64 -11.93
CA ALA A 58 16.42 -1.15 -10.87
C ALA A 58 17.26 -0.27 -9.93
N ARG A 59 16.93 1.02 -9.84
CA ARG A 59 17.66 1.94 -8.95
C ARG A 59 17.14 1.72 -7.53
N LEU A 60 17.98 1.89 -6.50
CA LEU A 60 17.56 1.75 -5.09
C LEU A 60 16.24 2.48 -4.74
N PRO A 61 15.94 3.69 -5.26
CA PRO A 61 14.65 4.34 -5.05
C PRO A 61 13.45 3.55 -5.61
N GLU A 62 13.60 2.88 -6.74
CA GLU A 62 12.55 2.06 -7.35
C GLU A 62 12.29 0.78 -6.55
N ILE A 63 13.35 0.12 -6.07
CA ILE A 63 13.22 -1.04 -5.16
C ILE A 63 12.46 -0.60 -3.90
N HIS A 64 12.85 0.54 -3.33
CA HIS A 64 12.24 1.06 -2.12
C HIS A 64 10.76 1.41 -2.33
N VAL A 65 10.40 2.08 -3.42
CA VAL A 65 9.00 2.42 -3.71
C VAL A 65 8.17 1.16 -3.96
N ASN A 66 8.67 0.16 -4.68
CA ASN A 66 7.94 -1.09 -4.93
C ASN A 66 7.65 -1.84 -3.63
N HIS A 67 8.66 -2.00 -2.78
CA HIS A 67 8.50 -2.64 -1.48
C HIS A 67 7.59 -1.84 -0.53
N CYS A 68 7.67 -0.51 -0.53
CA CYS A 68 6.75 0.35 0.21
C CYS A 68 5.30 0.14 -0.24
N VAL A 69 5.06 0.08 -1.55
CA VAL A 69 3.71 -0.17 -2.08
C VAL A 69 3.22 -1.55 -1.69
N ASP A 70 4.07 -2.57 -1.75
CA ASP A 70 3.70 -3.93 -1.36
C ASP A 70 3.33 -4.03 0.14
N ILE A 71 4.16 -3.49 1.03
CA ILE A 71 3.86 -3.46 2.48
C ILE A 71 2.56 -2.71 2.76
N LEU A 72 2.33 -1.59 2.08
CA LEU A 72 1.09 -0.83 2.24
C LEU A 72 -0.11 -1.63 1.75
N MET A 73 0.00 -2.32 0.61
CA MET A 73 -1.06 -3.20 0.11
C MET A 73 -1.39 -4.30 1.12
N GLN A 74 -0.37 -4.99 1.63
CA GLN A 74 -0.54 -6.02 2.65
C GLN A 74 -1.20 -5.45 3.92
N ALA A 75 -0.75 -4.29 4.40
CA ALA A 75 -1.34 -3.63 5.55
C ALA A 75 -2.82 -3.27 5.34
N LEU A 76 -3.17 -2.74 4.17
CA LEU A 76 -4.56 -2.42 3.81
C LEU A 76 -5.43 -3.68 3.81
N GLN A 77 -4.97 -4.76 3.19
CA GLN A 77 -5.68 -6.04 3.15
C GLN A 77 -5.84 -6.68 4.53
N CYS A 78 -4.77 -6.67 5.35
CA CYS A 78 -4.76 -7.27 6.68
C CYS A 78 -5.48 -6.43 7.75
N SER A 79 -5.61 -5.12 7.55
CA SER A 79 -6.30 -4.24 8.51
C SER A 79 -7.80 -4.54 8.60
N GLY A 80 -8.38 -5.28 7.65
CA GLY A 80 -9.78 -5.71 7.69
C GLY A 80 -10.76 -4.55 7.57
N ASN A 81 -10.41 -3.50 6.83
CA ASN A 81 -11.30 -2.36 6.61
C ASN A 81 -12.55 -2.77 5.80
N VAL A 82 -13.69 -2.89 6.48
CA VAL A 82 -15.00 -3.22 5.90
C VAL A 82 -15.95 -2.01 5.86
N ASN A 83 -15.42 -0.79 5.97
CA ASN A 83 -16.24 0.40 5.81
C ASN A 83 -16.83 0.49 4.39
N ILE A 84 -17.98 1.15 4.27
CA ILE A 84 -18.68 1.33 3.00
C ILE A 84 -18.57 2.80 2.59
N ILE A 85 -18.13 3.01 1.35
CA ILE A 85 -18.26 4.27 0.62
C ILE A 85 -19.60 4.23 -0.11
N THR A 86 -20.47 5.19 0.17
CA THR A 86 -21.69 5.41 -0.60
C THR A 86 -21.38 6.14 -1.90
N LEU A 87 -22.24 5.97 -2.91
CA LEU A 87 -22.18 6.80 -4.12
C LEU A 87 -23.28 7.84 -4.03
N ASP A 88 -22.93 9.11 -4.16
CA ASP A 88 -23.87 10.23 -4.05
C ASP A 88 -24.06 10.91 -5.42
N TRP A 89 -25.25 11.43 -5.65
CA TRP A 89 -25.54 12.34 -6.76
C TRP A 89 -24.91 13.69 -6.46
N VAL A 90 -23.93 14.07 -7.28
CA VAL A 90 -23.23 15.34 -7.16
C VAL A 90 -23.44 16.18 -8.41
N GLU A 91 -23.43 17.50 -8.23
CA GLU A 91 -23.52 18.44 -9.34
C GLU A 91 -22.38 18.18 -10.34
N THR A 92 -22.60 18.54 -11.62
CA THR A 92 -21.66 18.40 -12.75
C THR A 92 -21.39 16.98 -13.27
N GLN A 93 -21.78 15.93 -12.53
CA GLN A 93 -21.48 14.55 -12.91
C GLN A 93 -22.71 13.84 -13.50
N THR A 94 -22.49 13.07 -14.56
CA THR A 94 -23.54 12.23 -15.16
C THR A 94 -23.85 10.99 -14.31
N TYR A 95 -22.87 10.50 -13.54
CA TYR A 95 -22.97 9.28 -12.75
C TYR A 95 -22.73 9.58 -11.27
N PRO A 96 -23.28 8.76 -10.34
CA PRO A 96 -23.02 8.90 -8.91
C PRO A 96 -21.52 8.87 -8.60
N PHE A 97 -21.09 9.75 -7.71
CA PHE A 97 -19.69 9.92 -7.35
C PHE A 97 -19.43 9.39 -5.93
N PRO A 98 -18.27 8.77 -5.65
CA PRO A 98 -18.02 8.21 -4.32
C PRO A 98 -17.90 9.29 -3.24
N ASP A 99 -18.67 9.15 -2.16
CA ASP A 99 -18.54 10.00 -0.97
C ASP A 99 -17.40 9.52 -0.07
N MET A 100 -16.25 10.18 -0.24
CA MET A 100 -15.01 9.88 0.47
C MET A 100 -15.06 10.18 1.97
N SER A 101 -16.13 10.82 2.46
CA SER A 101 -16.34 11.19 3.87
C SER A 101 -16.79 9.99 4.70
N VAL A 102 -16.05 8.89 4.65
CA VAL A 102 -16.35 7.66 5.38
C VAL A 102 -16.18 7.90 6.89
N ASN A 103 -17.21 7.56 7.67
CA ASN A 103 -17.15 7.63 9.12
C ASN A 103 -16.30 6.48 9.70
N ARG A 104 -14.98 6.61 9.63
CA ARG A 104 -14.02 5.60 10.07
C ARG A 104 -13.85 5.62 11.58
N GLN A 105 -13.75 4.43 12.17
CA GLN A 105 -13.29 4.28 13.55
C GLN A 105 -11.78 4.12 13.57
N CYS A 106 -11.07 5.12 14.08
CA CYS A 106 -9.62 5.17 14.06
C CYS A 106 -9.02 4.92 15.46
N VAL A 107 -7.81 4.37 15.48
CA VAL A 107 -6.97 4.41 16.69
C VAL A 107 -6.67 5.86 17.03
N ASN A 108 -6.66 6.20 18.32
CA ASN A 108 -6.21 7.52 18.77
C ASN A 108 -4.70 7.65 18.52
N PHE A 109 -4.34 8.28 17.39
CA PHE A 109 -2.97 8.33 16.92
C PHE A 109 -2.08 9.24 17.77
N GLU A 110 -2.65 10.25 18.43
CA GLU A 110 -1.93 11.13 19.35
C GLU A 110 -1.47 10.36 20.58
N ARG A 111 -2.38 9.60 21.21
CA ARG A 111 -2.05 8.75 22.36
C ARG A 111 -1.06 7.66 21.99
N LEU A 112 -1.25 7.02 20.83
CA LEU A 112 -0.30 6.03 20.32
C LEU A 112 1.10 6.66 20.10
N THR A 113 1.15 7.87 19.56
CA THR A 113 2.40 8.59 19.31
C THR A 113 3.09 8.99 20.60
N ALA A 114 2.34 9.48 21.60
CA ALA A 114 2.87 9.81 22.91
C ALA A 114 3.48 8.57 23.58
N TRP A 115 2.72 7.47 23.63
CA TRP A 115 3.20 6.20 24.16
C TRP A 115 4.46 5.71 23.42
N ARG A 116 4.47 5.76 22.07
CA ARG A 116 5.65 5.40 21.27
C ARG A 116 6.88 6.22 21.67
N LYS A 117 6.75 7.54 21.82
CA LYS A 117 7.87 8.43 22.15
C LYS A 117 8.42 8.18 23.56
N GLU A 118 7.55 7.88 24.52
CA GLU A 118 7.94 7.55 25.90
C GLU A 118 8.62 6.18 26.01
N ASN A 119 8.27 5.25 25.12
CA ASN A 119 8.71 3.85 25.20
C ASN A 119 9.73 3.48 24.11
N THR A 120 10.09 4.38 23.19
CA THR A 120 11.13 4.12 22.20
C THR A 120 12.51 4.17 22.84
N ILE A 121 13.42 3.33 22.37
CA ILE A 121 14.83 3.40 22.75
C ILE A 121 15.48 4.67 22.20
N ASP A 122 16.56 5.11 22.84
CA ASP A 122 17.40 6.21 22.36
C ASP A 122 17.97 5.86 20.98
N MET A 123 17.44 6.52 19.95
CA MET A 123 17.79 6.26 18.56
C MET A 123 19.20 6.76 18.22
N ASP A 124 19.68 7.83 18.86
CA ASP A 124 21.04 8.33 18.64
C ASP A 124 22.05 7.32 19.18
N LYS A 125 21.80 6.81 20.39
CA LYS A 125 22.57 5.71 20.96
C LYS A 125 22.46 4.45 20.10
N TYR A 126 21.26 4.08 19.64
CA TYR A 126 21.04 2.92 18.79
C TYR A 126 21.93 2.94 17.55
N VAL A 127 21.94 4.05 16.80
CA VAL A 127 22.75 4.20 15.59
C VAL A 127 24.24 4.08 15.88
N GLN A 128 24.70 4.61 17.03
CA GLN A 128 26.10 4.56 17.41
C GLN A 128 26.55 3.14 17.78
N VAL A 129 25.71 2.36 18.47
CA VAL A 129 26.11 1.09 19.10
C VAL A 129 25.68 -0.16 18.33
N MET A 130 24.59 -0.12 17.55
CA MET A 130 24.01 -1.30 16.90
C MET A 130 24.67 -1.65 15.56
N LYS A 131 26.01 -1.70 15.56
CA LYS A 131 26.80 -2.24 14.44
C LYS A 131 26.73 -3.76 14.46
N LYS A 132 26.63 -4.39 13.30
CA LYS A 132 26.59 -5.86 13.16
C LYS A 132 27.79 -6.50 13.89
N PRO A 133 27.58 -7.36 14.91
CA PRO A 133 28.68 -8.02 15.60
C PRO A 133 29.43 -9.01 14.71
N LYS A 134 30.71 -9.26 15.01
CA LYS A 134 31.51 -10.27 14.30
C LYS A 134 30.92 -11.67 14.51
N GLY A 135 30.92 -12.49 13.45
CA GLY A 135 30.46 -13.88 13.50
C GLY A 135 28.94 -14.08 13.39
N ILE A 136 28.14 -13.01 13.35
CA ILE A 136 26.68 -13.12 13.17
C ILE A 136 26.33 -13.38 11.71
N ARG A 137 25.58 -14.46 11.47
CA ARG A 137 25.01 -14.80 10.16
C ARG A 137 24.02 -13.71 9.73
N GLY A 138 24.21 -13.18 8.52
CA GLY A 138 23.23 -12.29 7.88
C GLY A 138 22.27 -13.13 7.04
N ARG A 139 21.00 -12.71 6.93
CA ARG A 139 20.13 -13.23 5.87
C ARG A 139 20.66 -12.73 4.51
N PRO A 140 20.56 -13.54 3.45
CA PRO A 140 20.81 -13.06 2.09
C PRO A 140 19.89 -11.88 1.78
N MET A 141 20.44 -10.85 1.14
CA MET A 141 19.68 -9.72 0.63
C MET A 141 19.11 -10.05 -0.76
N ALA A 142 18.09 -9.35 -1.23
CA ALA A 142 17.64 -9.44 -2.61
C ALA A 142 18.76 -9.14 -3.62
N ASP A 143 18.73 -9.82 -4.77
CA ASP A 143 19.72 -9.66 -5.85
C ASP A 143 19.91 -8.21 -6.29
N GLN A 144 18.82 -7.46 -6.31
CA GLN A 144 18.81 -6.06 -6.73
C GLN A 144 19.68 -5.17 -5.84
N PHE A 145 19.83 -5.49 -4.55
CA PHE A 145 20.73 -4.75 -3.65
C PHE A 145 22.20 -5.05 -3.94
N TYR A 146 22.57 -6.30 -4.25
CA TYR A 146 23.93 -6.60 -4.68
C TYR A 146 24.27 -5.86 -5.97
N ALA A 147 23.35 -5.89 -6.95
CA ALA A 147 23.50 -5.14 -8.20
C ALA A 147 23.66 -3.63 -7.97
N TYR A 148 22.87 -3.03 -7.06
CA TYR A 148 23.00 -1.61 -6.70
C TYR A 148 24.39 -1.26 -6.13
N HIS A 149 25.00 -2.19 -5.41
CA HIS A 149 26.35 -2.02 -4.84
C HIS A 149 27.46 -2.48 -5.80
N ASN A 150 27.16 -2.83 -7.05
CA ASN A 150 28.10 -3.42 -8.01
C ASN A 150 28.76 -4.71 -7.48
N LEU A 151 27.98 -5.57 -6.82
CA LEU A 151 28.40 -6.85 -6.29
C LEU A 151 27.67 -7.99 -7.00
N ASP A 152 28.33 -9.14 -7.15
CA ASP A 152 27.69 -10.37 -7.60
C ASP A 152 26.81 -10.94 -6.47
N SER A 153 25.55 -11.23 -6.79
CA SER A 153 24.66 -11.88 -5.83
C SER A 153 25.09 -13.34 -5.61
N PRO A 154 25.30 -13.77 -4.35
CA PRO A 154 25.60 -15.15 -4.04
C PRO A 154 24.36 -16.06 -4.11
N ASN A 155 23.16 -15.50 -4.22
CA ASN A 155 21.89 -16.19 -4.01
C ASN A 155 21.63 -17.32 -5.01
N HIS A 156 22.07 -17.14 -6.27
CA HIS A 156 21.84 -18.07 -7.37
C HIS A 156 23.12 -18.56 -8.05
N LEU A 157 24.27 -18.40 -7.38
CA LEU A 157 25.53 -18.92 -7.90
C LEU A 157 25.41 -20.43 -8.11
N HIS A 158 25.90 -20.90 -9.26
CA HIS A 158 25.92 -22.31 -9.65
C HIS A 158 24.54 -23.00 -9.71
N GLY A 159 23.46 -22.24 -9.90
CA GLY A 159 22.10 -22.80 -10.01
C GLY A 159 21.45 -23.16 -8.68
N ALA A 160 21.99 -22.65 -7.55
CA ALA A 160 21.35 -22.79 -6.25
C ALA A 160 20.09 -21.90 -6.15
N ASN A 161 19.08 -22.37 -5.41
CA ASN A 161 17.92 -21.58 -5.00
C ASN A 161 17.19 -20.83 -6.13
N LEU A 162 17.18 -21.35 -7.37
CA LEU A 162 16.58 -20.67 -8.52
C LEU A 162 15.10 -20.31 -8.33
N ASP A 163 14.40 -21.07 -7.48
CA ASP A 163 12.98 -20.85 -7.17
C ASP A 163 12.76 -19.99 -5.91
N GLN A 164 13.82 -19.54 -5.23
CA GLN A 164 13.70 -18.70 -4.03
C GLN A 164 13.80 -17.23 -4.37
N ASP A 165 12.75 -16.49 -4.03
CA ASP A 165 12.77 -15.03 -4.03
C ASP A 165 13.33 -14.51 -2.69
N PHE A 166 14.41 -13.74 -2.75
CA PHE A 166 15.06 -13.10 -1.59
C PHE A 166 14.64 -11.64 -1.37
N ASN A 167 13.56 -11.19 -2.02
CA ASN A 167 12.88 -9.92 -1.76
C ASN A 167 12.22 -9.94 -0.36
N VAL A 168 13.01 -9.67 0.67
CA VAL A 168 12.52 -9.34 2.02
C VAL A 168 12.24 -7.85 2.13
#